data_AF-A0A382JPS6-F1
#
_entry.id   AF-A0A382JPS6-F1
#
_cell.length_a   1.000
_cell.length_b   1.000
_cell.length_c   1.000
_cell.angle_alpha   90.00
_cell.angle_beta   90.00
_cell.angle_gamma   90.00
#
_symmetry.space_group_name_H-M   'P 1'
#
loop_
_entity.id
_entity.type
_entity.pdbx_description
1 polymer ?
#
loop_
_entity_poly.entity_id
_entity_poly.type
_entity_poly.pdbx_seq_one_letter_code
_entity_poly.pdbx_strand_id
1 'polypeptide(L)'
;VKLIAYLGDSHSIFEMAKWADYLISQVSYDSSHLITKVKQHRDNGNKMSVGEVIDRNALANNLGHGVRYMTVYGDLGRVQMGKNVRYFKAYEHHYVRIDNNKVMTDNLGELPNLDEFQQEEKPALPETKPEPAIETKPLSALSSTFFSEQVEEEPELAAVEAEVAPEPVKVEAEVAPE
;
A
#
# COMPACT_ATOMS: atom_id res chain seq x y z
N VAL A 1 -22.72 -61.00 4.68
CA VAL A 1 -22.78 -59.56 4.39
C VAL A 1 -21.86 -58.86 5.39
N LYS A 2 -20.63 -58.50 5.00
CA LYS A 2 -19.63 -57.88 5.90
C LYS A 2 -19.45 -56.44 5.45
N LEU A 3 -19.80 -55.53 6.36
CA LEU A 3 -19.93 -54.10 6.15
C LEU A 3 -18.55 -53.47 5.88
N ILE A 4 -18.48 -52.68 4.80
CA ILE A 4 -17.29 -51.96 4.34
C ILE A 4 -17.18 -50.72 5.24
N ALA A 5 -16.22 -50.69 6.17
CA ALA A 5 -15.86 -49.45 6.83
C ALA A 5 -14.91 -48.70 5.91
N TYR A 6 -15.46 -47.69 5.22
CA TYR A 6 -14.69 -46.74 4.43
C TYR A 6 -13.65 -46.06 5.33
N LEU A 7 -12.38 -46.34 5.07
CA LEU A 7 -11.25 -45.54 5.53
C LEU A 7 -11.24 -44.25 4.69
N GLY A 8 -12.19 -43.36 4.98
CA GLY A 8 -12.33 -42.05 4.34
C GLY A 8 -11.37 -41.05 4.97
N ASP A 9 -10.32 -40.71 4.24
CA ASP A 9 -9.55 -39.47 4.35
C ASP A 9 -9.16 -39.01 5.76
N SER A 10 -8.18 -39.69 6.36
CA SER A 10 -7.31 -39.06 7.34
C SER A 10 -6.34 -38.11 6.65
N HIS A 11 -6.84 -37.01 6.07
CA HIS A 11 -6.02 -35.88 5.67
C HIS A 11 -5.59 -35.12 6.95
N SER A 12 -4.39 -35.47 7.43
CA SER A 12 -3.52 -34.69 8.32
C SER A 12 -4.13 -34.20 9.65
N ILE A 13 -4.03 -35.04 10.69
CA ILE A 13 -4.44 -34.71 12.06
C ILE A 13 -3.32 -34.14 12.96
N PHE A 14 -2.11 -33.92 12.42
CA PHE A 14 -1.00 -33.30 13.16
C PHE A 14 -0.05 -32.46 12.29
N GLU A 15 -0.52 -31.89 11.17
CA GLU A 15 0.17 -30.71 10.68
C GLU A 15 -0.01 -29.61 11.72
N MET A 16 1.11 -29.03 12.19
CA MET A 16 1.12 -27.85 13.05
C MET A 16 0.03 -26.89 12.59
N ALA A 17 -0.89 -26.56 13.50
CA ALA A 17 -2.17 -25.95 13.14
C ALA A 17 -1.97 -24.64 12.36
N LYS A 18 -2.03 -24.74 11.02
CA LYS A 18 -2.02 -23.58 10.14
C LYS A 18 -3.22 -22.69 10.50
N TRP A 19 -2.95 -21.41 10.70
CA TRP A 19 -3.98 -20.43 11.02
C TRP A 19 -4.80 -20.11 9.78
N ALA A 20 -4.14 -19.96 8.64
CA ALA A 20 -4.74 -19.63 7.36
C ALA A 20 -3.93 -20.25 6.21
N ASP A 21 -4.27 -19.93 4.97
CA ASP A 21 -3.41 -20.24 3.83
C ASP A 21 -2.42 -19.07 3.58
N TYR A 22 -2.88 -17.84 3.85
CA TYR A 22 -2.08 -16.62 3.82
C TYR A 22 -2.38 -15.70 5.01
N LEU A 23 -1.37 -14.94 5.43
CA LEU A 23 -1.42 -13.98 6.53
C LEU A 23 -1.11 -12.58 5.99
N ILE A 24 -1.86 -11.58 6.42
CA ILE A 24 -1.73 -10.19 5.96
C ILE A 24 -1.16 -9.33 7.09
N SER A 25 -0.02 -8.70 6.84
CA SER A 25 0.68 -7.87 7.83
C SER A 25 0.53 -6.37 7.58
N GLN A 26 0.39 -5.96 6.32
CA GLN A 26 0.39 -4.55 5.91
C GLN A 26 -0.60 -4.34 4.76
N VAL A 27 -1.22 -3.17 4.71
CA VAL A 27 -2.26 -2.82 3.72
C VAL A 27 -2.14 -1.35 3.34
N SER A 28 -2.37 -1.04 2.07
CA SER A 28 -2.59 0.34 1.61
C SER A 28 -4.03 0.51 1.16
N TYR A 29 -4.56 1.70 1.45
CA TYR A 29 -5.91 2.12 1.08
C TYR A 29 -5.85 3.30 0.10
N ASP A 30 -6.87 3.42 -0.74
CA ASP A 30 -7.11 4.62 -1.55
C ASP A 30 -7.90 5.69 -0.78
N SER A 31 -8.18 6.82 -1.44
CA SER A 31 -9.00 7.90 -0.90
C SER A 31 -10.45 7.50 -0.62
N SER A 32 -10.95 6.42 -1.25
CA SER A 32 -12.29 5.86 -1.07
C SER A 32 -12.32 4.75 -0.01
N HIS A 33 -11.20 4.52 0.70
CA HIS A 33 -11.04 3.46 1.69
C HIS A 33 -11.24 2.04 1.12
N LEU A 34 -10.83 1.85 -0.14
CA LEU A 34 -10.67 0.55 -0.79
C LEU A 34 -9.20 0.15 -0.76
N ILE A 35 -8.96 -1.15 -0.65
CA ILE A 35 -7.61 -1.67 -0.63
C ILE A 35 -6.95 -1.44 -2.00
N THR A 36 -5.71 -0.98 -2.03
CA THR A 36 -4.94 -0.93 -3.28
C THR A 36 -4.01 -2.13 -3.35
N LYS A 37 -3.15 -2.26 -2.33
CA LYS A 37 -2.12 -3.29 -2.21
C LYS A 37 -2.08 -3.87 -0.80
N VAL A 38 -1.67 -5.12 -0.71
CA VAL A 38 -1.55 -5.85 0.56
C VAL A 38 -0.27 -6.65 0.57
N LYS A 39 0.46 -6.63 1.68
CA LYS A 39 1.58 -7.55 1.89
C LYS A 39 1.10 -8.80 2.61
N GLN A 40 1.14 -9.91 1.88
CA GLN A 40 0.77 -11.21 2.37
C GLN A 40 2.00 -12.10 2.60
N HIS A 41 1.85 -13.07 3.48
CA HIS A 41 2.85 -14.07 3.83
C HIS A 41 2.17 -15.43 3.75
N ARG A 42 2.82 -16.43 3.17
CA ARG A 42 2.36 -17.82 3.25
C ARG A 42 2.50 -18.32 4.68
N ASP A 43 1.44 -18.97 5.15
CA ASP A 43 1.44 -19.63 6.46
C ASP A 43 2.07 -21.02 6.32
N ASN A 44 3.20 -21.25 6.98
CA ASN A 44 3.84 -22.56 7.08
C ASN A 44 3.67 -23.16 8.49
N GLY A 45 2.64 -22.75 9.24
CA GLY A 45 2.34 -23.18 10.60
C GLY A 45 3.15 -22.43 11.65
N ASN A 46 4.44 -22.71 11.78
CA ASN A 46 5.29 -22.06 12.81
C ASN A 46 6.10 -20.87 12.28
N LYS A 47 6.10 -20.65 10.96
CA LYS A 47 6.90 -19.61 10.31
C LYS A 47 6.11 -18.94 9.20
N MET A 48 6.23 -17.62 9.13
CA MET A 48 5.69 -16.82 8.04
C MET A 48 6.72 -16.73 6.92
N SER A 49 6.27 -16.80 5.66
CA SER A 49 7.18 -16.58 4.52
C SER A 49 7.66 -15.14 4.46
N VAL A 50 8.60 -14.87 3.54
CA VAL A 50 8.88 -13.51 3.09
C VAL A 50 7.58 -12.88 2.56
N GLY A 51 7.37 -11.60 2.87
CA GLY A 51 6.16 -10.88 2.48
C GLY A 51 6.15 -10.54 1.00
N GLU A 52 5.06 -10.86 0.33
CA GLU A 52 4.78 -10.56 -1.08
C GLU A 52 3.68 -9.50 -1.16
N VAL A 53 3.88 -8.48 -1.99
CA VAL A 53 2.88 -7.43 -2.22
C VAL A 53 1.96 -7.86 -3.35
N ILE A 54 0.65 -7.89 -3.08
CA ILE A 54 -0.39 -8.32 -4.00
C ILE A 54 -1.46 -7.25 -4.13
N ASP A 55 -2.01 -7.12 -5.35
CA ASP A 55 -3.11 -6.21 -5.65
C ASP A 55 -4.46 -6.72 -5.13
N ARG A 56 -5.39 -5.78 -4.91
CA ARG A 56 -6.77 -6.09 -4.48
C ARG A 56 -7.47 -7.14 -5.36
N ASN A 57 -7.29 -7.08 -6.68
CA ASN A 57 -7.98 -8.01 -7.59
C ASN A 57 -7.54 -9.46 -7.36
N ALA A 58 -6.23 -9.69 -7.18
CA ALA A 58 -5.69 -11.00 -6.89
C ALA A 58 -6.13 -11.50 -5.51
N LEU A 59 -6.12 -10.62 -4.50
CA LEU A 59 -6.63 -10.92 -3.16
C LEU A 59 -8.11 -11.34 -3.20
N ALA A 60 -8.95 -10.55 -3.85
CA ALA A 60 -10.38 -10.80 -4.01
C ALA A 60 -10.66 -12.11 -4.77
N ASN A 61 -9.87 -12.40 -5.81
CA ASN A 61 -9.98 -13.62 -6.58
C ASN A 61 -9.66 -14.86 -5.71
N ASN A 62 -8.54 -14.82 -4.97
CA ASN A 62 -8.15 -15.89 -4.06
C ASN A 62 -9.22 -16.16 -2.98
N LEU A 63 -9.72 -15.09 -2.34
CA LEU A 63 -10.83 -15.19 -1.37
C LEU A 63 -12.10 -15.78 -2.01
N GLY A 64 -12.43 -15.37 -3.23
CA GLY A 64 -13.56 -15.91 -3.99
C GLY A 64 -13.43 -17.40 -4.32
N HIS A 65 -12.20 -17.91 -4.45
CA HIS A 65 -11.89 -19.33 -4.63
C HIS A 65 -11.80 -20.14 -3.32
N GLY A 66 -12.08 -19.51 -2.16
CA GLY A 66 -12.09 -20.19 -0.87
C GLY A 66 -10.74 -20.23 -0.16
N VAL A 67 -9.74 -19.48 -0.64
CA VAL A 67 -8.47 -19.31 0.07
C VAL A 67 -8.71 -18.54 1.38
N ARG A 68 -8.19 -19.06 2.48
CA ARG A 68 -8.38 -18.45 3.80
C ARG A 68 -7.26 -17.47 4.11
N TYR A 69 -7.67 -16.28 4.55
CA TYR A 69 -6.79 -15.19 4.92
C TYR A 69 -7.04 -14.79 6.38
N MET A 70 -5.96 -14.43 7.08
CA MET A 70 -6.03 -13.87 8.43
C MET A 70 -5.12 -12.65 8.52
N THR A 71 -5.54 -11.63 9.26
CA THR A 71 -4.65 -10.52 9.58
C THR A 71 -3.67 -10.93 10.66
N VAL A 72 -2.50 -10.30 10.67
CA VAL A 72 -1.47 -10.51 11.67
C VAL A 72 -0.93 -9.16 12.11
N TYR A 73 -0.73 -9.02 13.40
CA TYR A 73 -0.10 -7.85 14.00
C TYR A 73 1.21 -8.31 14.60
N GLY A 74 2.31 -7.63 14.33
CA GLY A 74 3.56 -8.07 14.91
C GLY A 74 4.70 -7.13 14.64
N ASP A 75 5.40 -6.80 15.72
CA ASP A 75 6.58 -5.96 15.72
C ASP A 75 7.71 -6.73 16.41
N LEU A 76 8.92 -6.63 15.85
CA LEU A 76 10.16 -7.07 16.49
C LEU A 76 10.14 -8.53 17.04
N GLY A 77 9.55 -9.45 16.26
CA GLY A 77 9.61 -10.89 16.53
C GLY A 77 8.47 -11.47 17.37
N ARG A 78 7.47 -10.66 17.77
CA ARG A 78 6.23 -11.15 18.37
C ARG A 78 5.11 -11.02 17.36
N VAL A 79 4.50 -12.15 17.01
CA VAL A 79 3.42 -12.21 16.02
C VAL A 79 2.13 -12.56 16.75
N GLN A 80 1.18 -11.63 16.72
CA GLN A 80 -0.18 -11.79 17.24
C GLN A 80 -1.14 -12.05 16.08
N MET A 81 -1.89 -13.13 16.18
CA MET A 81 -2.90 -13.46 15.18
C MET A 81 -4.10 -12.53 15.34
N GLY A 82 -4.52 -11.94 14.22
CA GLY A 82 -5.64 -11.05 14.13
C GLY A 82 -6.94 -11.78 13.80
N LYS A 83 -7.75 -11.15 12.95
CA LYS A 83 -9.08 -11.65 12.57
C LYS A 83 -9.05 -12.28 11.18
N ASN A 84 -10.00 -13.17 10.94
CA ASN A 84 -10.20 -13.76 9.62
C ASN A 84 -10.71 -12.70 8.64
N VAL A 85 -10.09 -12.66 7.46
CA VAL A 85 -10.51 -11.79 6.38
C VAL A 85 -11.61 -12.48 5.60
N ARG A 86 -12.68 -11.73 5.31
CA ARG A 86 -13.87 -12.21 4.63
C ARG A 86 -14.12 -11.39 3.39
N TYR A 87 -14.73 -12.07 2.43
CA TYR A 87 -15.19 -11.48 1.20
C TYR A 87 -16.71 -11.28 1.27
N PHE A 88 -17.14 -10.05 1.01
CA PHE A 88 -18.54 -9.67 0.98
C PHE A 88 -18.89 -9.15 -0.41
N LYS A 89 -19.97 -9.71 -0.98
CA LYS A 89 -20.58 -9.15 -2.18
C LYS A 89 -21.75 -8.27 -1.75
N ALA A 90 -21.71 -6.99 -2.13
CA ALA A 90 -22.80 -6.06 -1.90
C ALA A 90 -23.08 -5.28 -3.19
N TYR A 91 -24.34 -5.32 -3.63
CA TYR A 91 -24.75 -4.79 -4.93
C TYR A 91 -23.92 -5.41 -6.07
N GLU A 92 -23.24 -4.57 -6.87
CA GLU A 92 -22.41 -4.97 -8.00
C GLU A 92 -20.91 -5.01 -7.69
N HIS A 93 -20.53 -4.70 -6.44
CA HIS A 93 -19.14 -4.65 -6.02
C HIS A 93 -18.82 -5.70 -4.96
N HIS A 94 -17.52 -5.94 -4.83
CA HIS A 94 -16.95 -6.87 -3.86
C HIS A 94 -16.13 -6.08 -2.87
N TYR A 95 -16.21 -6.44 -1.60
CA TYR A 95 -15.53 -5.76 -0.51
C TYR A 95 -14.82 -6.79 0.38
N VAL A 96 -13.65 -6.42 0.87
CA VAL A 96 -12.81 -7.28 1.71
C VAL A 96 -12.79 -6.70 3.12
N ARG A 97 -13.30 -7.46 4.08
CA ARG A 97 -13.52 -6.97 5.45
C ARG A 97 -13.20 -8.02 6.51
N ILE A 98 -12.77 -7.59 7.70
CA ILE A 98 -12.60 -8.44 8.89
C ILE A 98 -13.83 -8.46 9.80
N ASP A 99 -14.68 -7.44 9.70
CA ASP A 99 -15.93 -7.33 10.42
C ASP A 99 -17.07 -7.92 9.59
N ASN A 100 -18.16 -8.32 10.26
CA ASN A 100 -19.35 -8.83 9.59
C ASN A 100 -20.29 -7.70 9.13
N ASN A 101 -19.78 -6.48 8.99
CA ASN A 101 -20.56 -5.32 8.63
C ASN A 101 -20.73 -5.25 7.11
N LYS A 102 -21.93 -4.88 6.64
CA LYS A 102 -22.27 -4.80 5.22
C LYS A 102 -22.16 -3.36 4.73
N VAL A 103 -20.94 -2.84 4.75
CA VAL A 103 -20.62 -1.47 4.31
C VAL A 103 -19.86 -1.52 2.99
N MET A 104 -20.05 -0.50 2.17
CA MET A 104 -19.44 -0.35 0.83
C MET A 104 -17.98 0.14 0.90
N THR A 105 -17.21 -0.35 1.88
CA THR A 105 -15.78 -0.03 2.05
C THR A 105 -15.00 -1.29 2.42
N ASP A 106 -13.69 -1.28 2.17
CA ASP A 106 -12.83 -2.36 2.66
C ASP A 106 -12.35 -2.04 4.08
N ASN A 107 -12.07 -3.07 4.88
CA ASN A 107 -11.58 -2.89 6.25
C ASN A 107 -10.81 -4.11 6.73
N LEU A 108 -9.49 -4.02 6.85
CA LEU A 108 -8.63 -5.07 7.40
C LEU A 108 -8.19 -4.79 8.84
N GLY A 109 -8.85 -3.84 9.50
CA GLY A 109 -8.50 -3.36 10.83
C GLY A 109 -7.31 -2.41 10.80
N GLU A 110 -6.67 -2.26 11.95
CA GLU A 110 -5.57 -1.32 12.17
C GLU A 110 -4.24 -1.98 11.81
N LEU A 111 -4.04 -2.22 10.51
CA LEU A 111 -2.78 -2.70 9.97
C LEU A 111 -1.94 -1.53 9.50
N PRO A 112 -0.61 -1.58 9.67
CA PRO A 112 0.25 -0.47 9.29
C PRO A 112 0.34 -0.36 7.75
N ASN A 113 0.53 0.87 7.28
CA ASN A 113 0.45 1.18 5.86
C ASN A 113 1.74 0.77 5.13
N LEU A 114 1.65 0.25 3.90
CA LEU A 114 2.85 -0.13 3.13
C LEU A 114 3.73 1.06 2.78
N ASP A 115 3.11 2.22 2.56
CA ASP A 115 3.81 3.41 2.10
C ASP A 115 4.60 4.08 3.24
N GLU A 116 4.21 3.86 4.50
CA GLU A 116 4.85 4.43 5.69
C GLU A 116 6.18 3.74 6.03
N PHE A 117 6.34 2.44 5.76
CA PHE A 117 7.58 1.72 6.05
C PHE A 117 8.73 2.02 5.09
N GLN A 118 8.48 2.69 3.96
CA GLN A 118 9.58 3.20 3.14
C GLN A 118 10.16 4.51 3.67
N GLN A 119 9.52 5.15 4.66
CA GLN A 119 9.94 6.46 5.15
C GLN A 119 10.80 6.44 6.43
N GLU A 120 10.96 5.30 7.12
CA GLU A 120 11.80 5.23 8.33
C GLU A 120 13.27 4.83 8.10
N GLU A 121 13.71 4.59 6.86
CA GLU A 121 15.15 4.43 6.54
C GLU A 121 15.78 5.73 6.03
N LYS A 122 15.36 6.88 6.56
CA LYS A 122 16.17 8.09 6.47
C LYS A 122 16.13 8.95 7.74
N PRO A 123 17.23 8.89 8.50
CA PRO A 123 17.86 10.08 9.03
C PRO A 123 19.19 10.33 8.30
N ALA A 124 19.32 11.53 7.74
CA ALA A 124 20.48 12.03 7.02
C ALA A 124 21.70 12.30 7.92
N LEU A 125 22.94 12.17 7.40
CA LEU A 125 23.95 13.24 7.24
C LEU A 125 25.25 12.68 6.58
N PRO A 126 26.13 13.54 6.02
CA PRO A 126 26.86 13.33 4.77
C PRO A 126 28.18 12.56 4.91
N GLU A 127 28.57 11.91 3.81
CA GLU A 127 29.91 11.36 3.60
C GLU A 127 30.96 12.49 3.70
N THR A 128 31.60 12.59 4.87
CA THR A 128 32.83 13.36 5.01
C THR A 128 33.96 12.51 4.45
N LYS A 129 34.28 12.75 3.18
CA LYS A 129 35.52 12.30 2.52
C LYS A 129 36.72 12.87 3.27
N PRO A 130 37.63 12.07 3.85
CA PRO A 130 38.89 12.61 4.31
C PRO A 130 39.81 12.83 3.10
N GLU A 131 40.25 14.07 2.91
CA GLU A 131 41.47 14.37 2.15
C GLU A 131 42.68 13.72 2.85
N PRO A 132 43.60 13.10 2.09
CA PRO A 132 45.00 13.12 2.44
C PRO A 132 45.68 14.22 1.62
N ALA A 133 46.29 15.15 2.34
CA ALA A 133 47.18 16.16 1.83
C ALA A 133 48.44 15.56 1.17
N ILE A 134 49.13 16.42 0.41
CA ILE A 134 50.59 16.52 0.17
C ILE A 134 50.96 16.49 -1.33
N GLU A 135 51.14 17.72 -1.86
CA GLU A 135 52.38 18.23 -2.48
C GLU A 135 53.02 17.44 -3.64
N THR A 136 53.01 18.01 -4.86
CA THR A 136 54.20 18.70 -5.42
C THR A 136 54.02 19.19 -6.86
N LYS A 137 54.17 20.51 -7.00
CA LYS A 137 54.92 21.25 -8.03
C LYS A 137 54.31 21.49 -9.44
N PRO A 138 54.37 22.74 -9.95
CA PRO A 138 53.56 23.23 -11.06
C PRO A 138 54.36 23.32 -12.38
N LEU A 139 53.70 23.65 -13.49
CA LEU A 139 54.15 24.65 -14.48
C LEU A 139 53.11 24.83 -15.60
N SER A 140 52.75 26.09 -15.82
CA SER A 140 52.65 26.73 -17.13
C SER A 140 51.60 26.27 -18.14
N ALA A 141 50.59 27.12 -18.36
CA ALA A 141 50.57 28.11 -19.45
C ALA A 141 49.18 28.78 -19.50
N LEU A 142 49.11 30.08 -19.18
CA LEU A 142 48.78 31.14 -20.15
C LEU A 142 47.41 30.91 -20.82
N SER A 143 46.35 31.66 -20.53
CA SER A 143 46.15 33.12 -20.64
C SER A 143 44.92 33.31 -21.53
N SER A 144 44.24 34.44 -21.36
CA SER A 144 43.17 35.00 -22.18
C SER A 144 41.79 34.36 -21.95
N THR A 145 40.72 35.09 -21.66
CA THR A 145 40.42 36.53 -21.67
C THR A 145 39.07 36.61 -20.95
N PHE A 146 38.94 37.42 -19.90
CA PHE A 146 38.35 38.76 -20.03
C PHE A 146 36.88 38.65 -20.47
N PHE A 147 35.93 38.46 -19.56
CA PHE A 147 35.29 39.53 -18.77
C PHE A 147 34.73 40.65 -19.68
N SER A 148 33.49 40.48 -20.13
CA SER A 148 32.53 41.46 -20.66
C SER A 148 31.31 40.62 -21.04
N GLU A 149 30.08 40.87 -20.62
CA GLU A 149 29.25 42.07 -20.77
C GLU A 149 27.98 41.72 -19.93
N GLN A 150 27.74 42.33 -18.77
CA GLN A 150 26.80 43.44 -18.52
C GLN A 150 25.30 43.15 -18.69
N VAL A 151 24.53 43.87 -17.86
CA VAL A 151 23.07 44.18 -17.91
C VAL A 151 22.18 43.10 -17.24
N GLU A 152 21.73 43.23 -15.99
CA GLU A 152 20.94 44.28 -15.30
C GLU A 152 19.52 44.46 -15.86
N GLU A 153 18.52 43.84 -15.23
CA GLU A 153 17.19 44.45 -14.98
C GLU A 153 16.34 43.55 -14.04
N GLU A 154 16.25 43.96 -12.77
CA GLU A 154 15.02 43.91 -11.94
C GLU A 154 14.13 45.11 -12.40
N PRO A 155 12.82 45.27 -12.10
CA PRO A 155 12.02 44.54 -11.10
C PRO A 155 10.50 44.34 -11.41
N GLU A 156 9.83 43.68 -10.46
CA GLU A 156 8.52 44.05 -9.87
C GLU A 156 7.14 43.79 -10.55
N LEU A 157 6.24 43.29 -9.67
CA LEU A 157 4.78 43.49 -9.58
C LEU A 157 3.85 42.79 -10.60
N ALA A 158 2.96 41.92 -10.07
CA ALA A 158 1.57 42.27 -9.80
C ALA A 158 0.68 41.02 -9.63
N ALA A 159 -0.11 41.05 -8.56
CA ALA A 159 -1.20 40.14 -8.26
C ALA A 159 -2.39 40.32 -9.22
N VAL A 160 -3.11 39.23 -9.52
CA VAL A 160 -4.57 39.18 -9.75
C VAL A 160 -4.98 37.71 -9.48
N GLU A 161 -5.60 37.36 -8.35
CA GLU A 161 -7.07 37.32 -8.12
C GLU A 161 -7.83 36.70 -9.32
N ALA A 162 -8.31 35.46 -9.19
CA ALA A 162 -9.62 35.08 -8.65
C ALA A 162 -10.79 35.38 -9.61
N GLU A 163 -11.75 34.43 -9.63
CA GLU A 163 -13.05 34.42 -10.33
C GLU A 163 -13.06 34.15 -11.85
N VAL A 164 -13.32 32.89 -12.21
CA VAL A 164 -14.19 32.58 -13.35
C VAL A 164 -15.33 31.70 -12.84
N ALA A 165 -16.49 32.32 -12.71
CA ALA A 165 -17.78 31.70 -12.44
C ALA A 165 -18.21 30.74 -13.55
N PRO A 166 -19.09 29.77 -13.25
CA PRO A 166 -20.11 29.36 -14.20
C PRO A 166 -21.51 29.87 -13.79
N GLU A 167 -22.18 30.49 -14.76
CA GLU A 167 -23.52 31.07 -14.70
C GLU A 167 -24.59 30.07 -14.22
N PRO A 168 -25.61 30.51 -13.44
CA PRO A 168 -26.81 29.74 -13.19
C PRO A 168 -27.88 30.08 -14.24
N VAL A 169 -28.25 29.12 -15.10
CA VAL A 169 -29.46 29.23 -15.93
C VAL A 169 -30.62 28.48 -15.29
N LYS A 170 -31.76 29.17 -15.37
CA LYS A 170 -32.98 29.13 -14.59
C LYS A 170 -34.01 28.14 -15.16
N VAL A 171 -34.71 27.52 -14.22
CA VAL A 171 -36.00 26.79 -14.19
C VAL A 171 -37.03 26.99 -15.31
N GLU A 172 -37.90 25.96 -15.41
CA GLU A 172 -39.33 25.89 -15.83
C GLU A 172 -39.54 24.77 -16.89
N ALA A 173 -40.54 23.89 -16.89
CA ALA A 173 -41.78 23.63 -16.15
C ALA A 173 -42.19 22.15 -16.44
N GLU A 174 -42.82 21.39 -15.51
CA GLU A 174 -44.26 21.01 -15.51
C GLU A 174 -44.68 20.17 -16.75
N VAL A 175 -45.16 18.92 -16.67
CA VAL A 175 -46.55 18.47 -16.35
C VAL A 175 -46.57 16.91 -16.44
N ALA A 176 -46.75 16.20 -15.32
CA ALA A 176 -47.86 15.29 -14.94
C ALA A 176 -47.91 13.83 -15.52
N PRO A 177 -48.38 12.84 -14.73
CA PRO A 177 -48.40 11.40 -15.06
C PRO A 177 -49.77 10.87 -15.53
N GLU A 178 -49.78 9.70 -16.16
CA GLU A 178 -50.93 8.76 -16.22
C GLU A 178 -50.45 7.31 -16.12
#